data_AF-A0A7V5R079-F1
#
_entry.id   AF-A0A7V5R079-F1
#
_cell.length_a   1.000
_cell.length_b   1.000
_cell.length_c   1.000
_cell.angle_alpha   90.00
_cell.angle_beta   90.00
_cell.angle_gamma   90.00
#
_symmetry.space_group_name_H-M   'P 1'
#
loop_
_entity.id
_entity.type
_entity.pdbx_description
1 polymer ?
#
loop_
_entity_poly.entity_id
_entity_poly.type
_entity_poly.pdbx_seq_one_letter_code
_entity_poly.pdbx_strand_id
1 'polypeptide(L)'
;MSTIHLAIYDKKNAGVVSAALHLNTDKVILLHRKKHDIEGIKSVLNARGIKCVSQMVSFDPKQIRTILKHVLLENKDETLIFNASSGYRMMVLVTLEYFTSKGMNAFVVDKFTNELHWLHPSQQASEKLSTKLKISEYVKLFSAQVLTKGQTKQEPRNRQAVTHWLIENIEKFGSSLAAMNHIAMQADVTLRYHMDKRYRKKPYLQQILNKFEEVGILRVSNNSIVFKDEECRFYANGGWLENHVFSLLFQMRSSRDVISDLSRGMEIVRAKGRVKNEIDVIVMANNKLHLIECKTRKFTNRNDANTPGSAAIYRLDTLKDSFGGNSGKAMLVSYQKLSRYTEQRAKDLGIYCCSYSQLKQMKEHLYRFIDSTF
;
A
#
# COMPACT_ATOMS: atom_id res chain seq x y z
N MET A 1 6.75 37.19 5.60
CA MET A 1 5.57 36.56 6.22
C MET A 1 5.72 35.06 6.09
N SER A 2 5.55 34.34 7.18
CA SER A 2 5.52 32.89 7.22
C SER A 2 4.18 32.37 6.70
N THR A 3 4.19 31.22 6.02
CA THR A 3 2.98 30.54 5.58
C THR A 3 2.53 29.53 6.62
N ILE A 4 1.28 29.67 7.08
CA ILE A 4 0.69 28.84 8.13
C ILE A 4 -0.52 28.11 7.56
N HIS A 5 -0.51 26.78 7.66
CA HIS A 5 -1.70 25.98 7.39
C HIS A 5 -2.49 25.75 8.66
N LEU A 6 -3.76 26.18 8.67
CA LEU A 6 -4.74 25.69 9.63
C LEU A 6 -5.36 24.41 9.06
N ALA A 7 -5.25 23.30 9.78
CA ALA A 7 -5.77 22.01 9.34
C ALA A 7 -6.56 21.33 10.47
N ILE A 8 -7.49 20.46 10.12
CA ILE A 8 -8.25 19.66 11.10
C ILE A 8 -7.84 18.20 10.97
N TYR A 9 -7.40 17.59 12.06
CA TYR A 9 -6.96 16.20 12.07
C TYR A 9 -8.12 15.22 11.85
N ASP A 10 -7.88 14.21 11.00
CA ASP A 10 -8.69 13.02 10.86
C ASP A 10 -7.79 11.79 10.70
N LYS A 11 -8.08 10.74 11.46
CA LYS A 11 -7.32 9.48 11.45
C LYS A 11 -7.38 8.70 10.13
N LYS A 12 -8.21 9.11 9.16
CA LYS A 12 -8.38 8.44 7.87
C LYS A 12 -7.87 9.26 6.66
N ASN A 13 -7.30 10.44 6.86
CA ASN A 13 -6.90 11.32 5.75
C ASN A 13 -5.43 11.76 5.86
N ALA A 14 -4.69 11.65 4.74
CA ALA A 14 -3.28 12.04 4.65
C ALA A 14 -3.04 13.45 4.07
N GLY A 15 -4.08 14.12 3.57
CA GLY A 15 -3.96 15.35 2.77
C GLY A 15 -3.34 16.56 3.47
N VAL A 16 -3.25 16.55 4.81
CA VAL A 16 -2.61 17.63 5.58
C VAL A 16 -1.11 17.70 5.27
N VAL A 17 -0.42 16.57 5.30
CA VAL A 17 1.05 16.53 5.17
C VAL A 17 1.47 16.77 3.72
N SER A 18 0.78 16.15 2.77
CA SER A 18 1.14 16.29 1.35
C SER A 18 1.01 17.74 0.86
N ALA A 19 -0.05 18.45 1.27
CA ALA A 19 -0.23 19.87 0.96
C ALA A 19 0.75 20.77 1.69
N ALA A 20 1.03 20.52 2.97
CA ALA A 20 1.98 21.33 3.74
C ALA A 20 3.40 21.30 3.12
N LEU A 21 3.81 20.13 2.64
CA LEU A 21 5.08 19.97 1.92
C LEU A 21 5.06 20.62 0.53
N HIS A 22 3.93 20.55 -0.17
CA HIS A 22 3.81 21.10 -1.52
C HIS A 22 3.86 22.63 -1.52
N LEU A 23 3.16 23.28 -0.59
CA LEU A 23 3.07 24.73 -0.46
C LEU A 23 4.21 25.32 0.40
N ASN A 24 5.23 24.54 0.73
CA ASN A 24 6.37 24.95 1.56
C ASN A 24 5.95 25.67 2.86
N THR A 25 4.97 25.09 3.57
CA THR A 25 4.44 25.66 4.80
C THR A 25 5.47 25.64 5.91
N ASP A 26 5.64 26.74 6.65
CA ASP A 26 6.57 26.78 7.79
C ASP A 26 5.95 26.15 9.04
N LYS A 27 4.63 26.32 9.22
CA LYS A 27 3.90 25.87 10.41
C LYS A 27 2.52 25.33 10.08
N VAL A 28 2.18 24.18 10.66
CA VAL A 28 0.81 23.64 10.68
C VAL A 28 0.21 23.83 12.07
N ILE A 29 -0.93 24.51 12.14
CA ILE A 29 -1.80 24.53 13.32
C ILE A 29 -2.84 23.42 13.13
N LEU A 30 -2.71 22.35 13.90
CA LEU A 30 -3.55 21.16 13.80
C LEU A 30 -4.66 21.19 14.86
N LEU A 31 -5.90 21.43 14.42
CA LEU A 31 -7.09 21.30 15.26
C LEU A 31 -7.44 19.82 15.42
N HIS A 32 -7.62 19.36 16.64
CA HIS A 32 -7.92 17.94 16.91
C HIS A 32 -8.78 17.76 18.17
N ARG A 33 -9.31 16.55 18.34
CA ARG A 33 -10.03 16.16 19.57
C ARG A 33 -9.09 15.52 20.56
N LYS A 34 -9.46 15.58 21.84
CA LYS A 34 -8.72 14.93 22.95
C LYS A 34 -8.43 13.43 22.72
N LYS A 35 -9.31 12.72 22.01
CA LYS A 35 -9.17 11.28 21.73
C LYS A 35 -8.27 10.94 20.54
N HIS A 36 -7.82 11.94 19.79
CA HIS A 36 -7.00 11.71 18.60
C HIS A 36 -5.54 11.49 18.98
N ASP A 37 -4.91 10.53 18.32
CA ASP A 37 -3.46 10.33 18.38
C ASP A 37 -2.81 11.10 17.22
N ILE A 38 -2.12 12.18 17.54
CA ILE A 38 -1.55 13.12 16.57
C ILE A 38 -0.03 13.07 16.51
N GLU A 39 0.60 12.16 17.26
CA GLU A 39 2.06 12.09 17.36
C GLU A 39 2.70 11.68 16.04
N GLY A 40 2.05 10.80 15.30
CA GLY A 40 2.51 10.37 13.98
C GLY A 40 2.60 11.52 12.97
N ILE A 41 1.54 12.31 12.83
CA ILE A 41 1.52 13.46 11.91
C ILE A 41 2.49 14.56 12.36
N LYS A 42 2.56 14.85 13.67
CA LYS A 42 3.53 15.79 14.24
C LYS A 42 4.96 15.37 13.92
N SER A 43 5.29 14.09 14.15
CA SER A 43 6.62 13.53 13.88
C SER A 43 7.00 13.68 12.40
N VAL A 44 6.08 13.39 11.47
CA VAL A 44 6.35 13.50 10.03
C VAL A 44 6.56 14.96 9.61
N LEU A 45 5.69 15.88 10.04
CA LEU A 45 5.83 17.31 9.72
C LEU A 45 7.14 17.89 10.25
N ASN A 46 7.45 17.65 11.53
CA ASN A 46 8.67 18.15 12.16
C ASN A 46 9.93 17.55 11.51
N ALA A 47 9.92 16.26 11.15
CA ALA A 47 11.04 15.62 10.45
C ALA A 47 11.28 16.20 9.05
N ARG A 48 10.28 16.87 8.46
CA ARG A 48 10.38 17.58 7.20
C ARG A 48 10.59 19.10 7.37
N GLY A 49 10.90 19.55 8.58
CA GLY A 49 11.17 20.96 8.88
C GLY A 49 9.94 21.85 9.06
N ILE A 50 8.73 21.26 9.08
CA ILE A 50 7.48 22.00 9.26
C ILE A 50 7.07 21.95 10.74
N LYS A 51 7.01 23.10 11.41
CA LYS A 51 6.59 23.17 12.81
C LYS A 51 5.14 22.74 12.95
N CYS A 52 4.86 21.73 13.76
CA CYS A 52 3.48 21.34 14.07
C CYS A 52 3.08 21.76 15.49
N VAL A 53 2.10 22.67 15.60
CA VAL A 53 1.42 23.00 16.86
C VAL A 53 0.00 22.46 16.81
N SER A 54 -0.58 22.12 17.97
CA SER A 54 -1.89 21.49 18.03
C SER A 54 -2.81 22.17 19.03
N GLN A 55 -4.08 22.32 18.67
CA GLN A 55 -5.09 22.87 19.56
C GLN A 55 -6.27 21.91 19.69
N MET A 56 -6.64 21.63 20.94
CA MET A 56 -7.81 20.80 21.23
C MET A 56 -9.10 21.60 21.01
N VAL A 57 -10.06 20.97 20.33
CA VAL A 57 -11.36 21.55 20.02
C VAL A 57 -12.49 20.62 20.44
N SER A 58 -13.62 21.20 20.87
CA SER A 58 -14.88 20.46 21.04
C SER A 58 -15.79 20.65 19.83
N PHE A 59 -16.94 19.96 19.82
CA PHE A 59 -17.91 19.95 18.73
C PHE A 59 -19.00 21.03 18.91
N ASP A 60 -18.59 22.22 19.34
CA ASP A 60 -19.48 23.37 19.48
C ASP A 60 -19.08 24.48 18.47
N PRO A 61 -19.97 24.86 17.54
CA PRO A 61 -19.70 25.93 16.57
C PRO A 61 -19.27 27.26 17.21
N LYS A 62 -19.84 27.63 18.37
CA LYS A 62 -19.46 28.89 19.04
C LYS A 62 -18.03 28.82 19.53
N GLN A 63 -17.65 27.73 20.20
CA GLN A 63 -16.28 27.51 20.62
C GLN A 63 -15.30 27.45 19.44
N ILE A 64 -15.67 26.79 18.33
CA ILE A 64 -14.84 26.76 17.12
C ILE A 64 -14.55 28.19 16.64
N ARG A 65 -15.58 29.05 16.53
CA ARG A 65 -15.39 30.46 16.13
C ARG A 65 -14.51 31.24 17.10
N THR A 66 -14.65 31.02 18.41
CA THR A 66 -13.78 31.65 19.42
C THR A 66 -12.32 31.23 19.23
N ILE A 67 -12.08 29.94 18.97
CA ILE A 67 -10.73 29.42 18.69
C ILE A 67 -10.17 30.04 17.42
N LEU A 68 -10.94 30.10 16.33
CA LEU A 68 -10.51 30.73 15.08
C LEU A 68 -10.15 32.20 15.28
N LYS A 69 -10.94 32.96 16.04
CA LYS A 69 -10.62 34.36 16.40
C LYS A 69 -9.25 34.46 17.08
N HIS A 70 -8.97 33.64 18.08
CA HIS A 70 -7.68 33.65 18.76
C HIS A 70 -6.53 33.26 17.83
N VAL A 71 -6.69 32.19 17.04
CA VAL A 71 -5.67 31.75 16.06
C VAL A 71 -5.34 32.87 15.07
N LEU A 72 -6.33 33.58 14.54
CA LEU A 72 -6.07 34.69 13.62
C LEU A 72 -5.37 35.87 14.33
N LEU A 73 -5.76 36.20 15.55
CA LEU A 73 -5.14 37.29 16.32
C LEU A 73 -3.67 37.01 16.65
N GLU A 74 -3.35 35.79 17.08
CA GLU A 74 -1.98 35.36 17.39
C GLU A 74 -1.06 35.29 16.17
N ASN A 75 -1.63 35.23 14.96
CA ASN A 75 -0.88 35.08 13.72
C ASN A 75 -1.26 36.18 12.70
N LYS A 76 -1.60 37.38 13.18
CA LYS A 76 -2.09 38.50 12.36
C LYS A 76 -1.09 39.00 11.30
N ASP A 77 0.21 38.78 11.53
CA ASP A 77 1.29 39.23 10.66
C ASP A 77 1.76 38.11 9.70
N GLU A 78 1.04 36.99 9.66
CA GLU A 78 1.40 35.78 8.92
C GLU A 78 0.33 35.43 7.87
N THR A 79 0.69 34.63 6.86
CA THR A 79 -0.26 34.17 5.84
C THR A 79 -0.93 32.88 6.28
N LEU A 80 -2.18 32.98 6.74
CA LEU A 80 -2.99 31.83 7.14
C LEU A 80 -3.80 31.28 5.96
N ILE A 81 -3.67 29.98 5.73
CA ILE A 81 -4.40 29.23 4.69
C ILE A 81 -5.14 28.07 5.36
N PHE A 82 -6.43 27.89 5.05
CA PHE A 82 -7.20 26.77 5.57
C PHE A 82 -7.08 25.54 4.66
N ASN A 83 -6.55 24.46 5.22
CA ASN A 83 -6.56 23.14 4.59
C ASN A 83 -7.84 22.38 5.02
N ALA A 84 -8.82 22.35 4.13
CA ALA A 84 -10.11 21.69 4.29
C ALA A 84 -10.10 20.19 3.91
N SER A 85 -8.94 19.59 3.69
CA SER A 85 -8.80 18.19 3.21
C SER A 85 -9.29 17.13 4.18
N SER A 86 -9.42 17.47 5.46
CA SER A 86 -9.74 16.52 6.51
C SER A 86 -10.49 17.15 7.66
N GLY A 87 -11.07 16.30 8.49
CA GLY A 87 -11.74 16.70 9.72
C GLY A 87 -13.24 16.46 9.67
N TYR A 88 -13.89 16.86 10.76
CA TYR A 88 -15.32 16.68 10.90
C TYR A 88 -16.08 17.74 10.09
N ARG A 89 -17.14 17.30 9.39
CA ARG A 89 -17.90 18.15 8.46
C ARG A 89 -18.33 19.48 9.07
N MET A 90 -18.85 19.49 10.30
CA MET A 90 -19.24 20.73 10.99
C MET A 90 -18.05 21.68 11.19
N MET A 91 -16.91 21.18 11.65
CA MET A 91 -15.72 22.01 11.84
C MET A 91 -15.18 22.56 10.52
N VAL A 92 -15.14 21.72 9.48
CA VAL A 92 -14.67 22.12 8.16
C VAL A 92 -15.56 23.23 7.60
N LEU A 93 -16.89 23.08 7.67
CA LEU A 93 -17.83 24.08 7.15
C LEU A 93 -17.76 25.40 7.92
N VAL A 94 -17.74 25.37 9.26
CA VAL A 94 -17.63 26.59 10.08
C VAL A 94 -16.29 27.29 9.85
N THR A 95 -15.20 26.53 9.71
CA THR A 95 -13.87 27.11 9.44
C THR A 95 -13.80 27.69 8.03
N LEU A 96 -14.32 26.97 7.03
CA LEU A 96 -14.38 27.45 5.66
C LEU A 96 -15.19 28.76 5.57
N GLU A 97 -16.40 28.80 6.13
CA GLU A 97 -17.23 30.00 6.19
C GLU A 97 -16.49 31.19 6.83
N TYR A 98 -15.76 30.92 7.92
CA TYR A 98 -14.99 31.96 8.61
C TYR A 98 -13.81 32.48 7.78
N PHE A 99 -13.11 31.60 7.06
CA PHE A 99 -12.00 32.00 6.18
C PHE A 99 -12.51 32.76 4.95
N THR A 100 -13.54 32.25 4.28
CA THR A 100 -14.07 32.88 3.06
C THR A 100 -14.75 34.21 3.33
N SER A 101 -15.45 34.38 4.46
CA SER A 101 -16.03 35.67 4.87
C SER A 101 -14.98 36.76 5.14
N LYS A 102 -13.71 36.38 5.33
CA LYS A 102 -12.56 37.28 5.50
C LYS A 102 -11.70 37.39 4.25
N GLY A 103 -12.11 36.79 3.14
CA GLY A 103 -11.32 36.76 1.91
C GLY A 103 -10.03 35.94 2.01
N MET A 104 -9.91 35.05 2.99
CA MET A 104 -8.69 34.26 3.23
C MET A 104 -8.67 32.99 2.40
N ASN A 105 -7.46 32.50 2.12
CA ASN A 105 -7.30 31.35 1.24
C ASN A 105 -7.72 30.04 1.91
N ALA A 106 -8.37 29.18 1.15
CA ALA A 106 -8.76 27.85 1.57
C ALA A 106 -8.65 26.87 0.41
N PHE A 107 -8.25 25.62 0.68
CA PHE A 107 -8.13 24.58 -0.33
C PHE A 107 -8.52 23.20 0.20
N VAL A 108 -8.72 22.25 -0.69
CA VAL A 108 -8.93 20.83 -0.40
C VAL A 108 -7.99 19.99 -1.26
N VAL A 109 -7.35 18.97 -0.69
CA VAL A 109 -6.63 17.94 -1.43
C VAL A 109 -7.60 16.83 -1.79
N ASP A 110 -7.76 16.58 -3.08
CA ASP A 110 -8.49 15.42 -3.55
C ASP A 110 -7.63 14.15 -3.36
N LYS A 111 -8.14 13.30 -2.47
CA LYS A 111 -7.56 12.01 -2.13
C LYS A 111 -7.52 11.02 -3.31
N PHE A 112 -8.22 11.29 -4.41
CA PHE A 112 -8.31 10.46 -5.60
C PHE A 112 -7.44 10.94 -6.77
N THR A 113 -7.12 12.22 -6.86
CA THR A 113 -6.33 12.76 -7.99
C THR A 113 -4.92 13.20 -7.58
N ASN A 114 -4.64 13.31 -6.27
CA ASN A 114 -3.41 13.92 -5.75
C ASN A 114 -3.26 15.38 -6.23
N GLU A 115 -4.40 16.06 -6.36
CA GLU A 115 -4.51 17.48 -6.70
C GLU A 115 -5.00 18.28 -5.49
N LEU A 116 -4.59 19.54 -5.44
CA LEU A 116 -5.06 20.56 -4.54
C LEU A 116 -6.01 21.47 -5.33
N HIS A 117 -7.22 21.64 -4.82
CA HIS A 117 -8.24 22.53 -5.37
C HIS A 117 -8.47 23.70 -4.42
N TRP A 118 -8.32 24.92 -4.93
CA TRP A 118 -8.62 26.13 -4.17
C TRP A 118 -10.13 26.31 -4.04
N LEU A 119 -10.59 26.38 -2.79
CA LEU A 119 -11.97 26.72 -2.44
C LEU A 119 -12.15 28.24 -2.38
N HIS A 120 -11.09 28.96 -2.02
CA HIS A 120 -11.02 30.41 -2.04
C HIS A 120 -9.57 30.88 -2.24
N PRO A 121 -9.30 31.83 -3.16
CA PRO A 121 -10.23 32.31 -4.19
C PRO A 121 -10.56 31.19 -5.19
N SER A 122 -11.83 31.10 -5.62
CA SER A 122 -12.31 29.98 -6.46
C SER A 122 -11.78 30.01 -7.90
N GLN A 123 -11.17 31.13 -8.32
CA GLN A 123 -10.58 31.31 -9.65
C GLN A 123 -9.18 30.72 -9.75
N GLN A 124 -8.54 30.38 -8.63
CA GLN A 124 -7.19 29.83 -8.66
C GLN A 124 -7.21 28.39 -9.20
N ALA A 125 -6.32 28.12 -10.15
CA ALA A 125 -6.23 26.82 -10.80
C ALA A 125 -5.82 25.72 -9.80
N SER A 126 -6.29 24.50 -10.06
CA SER A 126 -5.88 23.34 -9.26
C SER A 126 -4.42 22.98 -9.52
N GLU A 127 -3.76 22.46 -8.49
CA GLU A 127 -2.33 22.17 -8.50
C GLU A 127 -2.09 20.68 -8.25
N LYS A 128 -1.29 20.03 -9.08
CA LYS A 128 -0.86 18.66 -8.82
C LYS A 128 0.21 18.66 -7.73
N LEU A 129 -0.03 17.92 -6.65
CA LEU A 129 0.90 17.87 -5.54
C LEU A 129 2.25 17.28 -5.99
N SER A 130 3.31 18.06 -5.84
CA SER A 130 4.70 17.66 -6.16
C SER A 130 5.35 16.77 -5.08
N THR A 131 4.76 16.75 -3.88
CA THR A 131 5.25 16.00 -2.73
C THR A 131 5.36 14.51 -3.03
N LYS A 132 6.45 13.89 -2.58
CA LYS A 132 6.70 12.44 -2.65
C LYS A 132 6.94 11.88 -1.25
N LEU A 133 5.85 11.44 -0.60
CA LEU A 133 5.95 10.75 0.69
C LEU A 133 6.67 9.40 0.54
N LYS A 134 7.25 8.91 1.62
CA LYS A 134 7.76 7.54 1.77
C LYS A 134 6.75 6.67 2.51
N ILE A 135 6.84 5.36 2.33
CA ILE A 135 5.93 4.40 3.01
C ILE A 135 6.01 4.58 4.53
N SER A 136 7.22 4.71 5.08
CA SER A 136 7.45 4.90 6.52
C SER A 136 6.88 6.20 7.08
N GLU A 137 6.71 7.23 6.25
CA GLU A 137 6.08 8.49 6.65
C GLU A 137 4.57 8.36 6.59
N TYR A 138 4.06 7.79 5.50
CA TYR A 138 2.63 7.63 5.29
C TYR A 138 1.98 6.80 6.40
N VAL A 139 2.55 5.65 6.76
CA VAL A 139 1.96 4.77 7.79
C VAL A 139 1.95 5.41 9.19
N LYS A 140 2.88 6.34 9.46
CA LYS A 140 2.88 7.10 10.72
C LYS A 140 1.67 8.02 10.83
N LEU A 141 1.18 8.56 9.71
CA LEU A 141 -0.04 9.39 9.69
C LEU A 141 -1.26 8.62 10.24
N PHE A 142 -1.23 7.30 10.15
CA PHE A 142 -2.29 6.37 10.58
C PHE A 142 -1.92 5.61 11.86
N SER A 143 -1.06 6.18 12.71
CA SER A 143 -0.62 5.57 13.98
C SER A 143 -0.03 4.17 13.81
N ALA A 144 0.77 3.96 12.75
CA ALA A 144 1.50 2.73 12.49
C ALA A 144 2.99 3.01 12.22
N GLN A 145 3.82 1.98 12.30
CA GLN A 145 5.26 2.06 12.11
C GLN A 145 5.78 0.82 11.38
N VAL A 146 6.85 1.04 10.60
CA VAL A 146 7.58 -0.04 9.92
C VAL A 146 8.50 -0.72 10.93
N LEU A 147 8.34 -2.03 11.10
CA LEU A 147 9.25 -2.86 11.89
C LEU A 147 10.44 -3.32 11.05
N THR A 148 10.15 -3.91 9.90
CA THR A 148 11.14 -4.43 8.96
C THR A 148 10.89 -3.79 7.61
N LYS A 149 11.91 -3.15 7.04
CA LYS A 149 11.78 -2.43 5.76
C LYS A 149 11.48 -3.35 4.57
N GLY A 150 11.68 -4.66 4.71
CA GLY A 150 11.59 -5.62 3.62
C GLY A 150 12.79 -5.51 2.67
N GLN A 151 12.62 -6.00 1.45
CA GLN A 151 13.65 -5.97 0.41
C GLN A 151 13.30 -4.97 -0.70
N THR A 152 14.34 -4.32 -1.23
CA THR A 152 14.22 -3.32 -2.31
C THR A 152 15.01 -3.70 -3.56
N LYS A 153 15.60 -4.90 -3.59
CA LYS A 153 16.36 -5.43 -4.71
C LYS A 153 15.47 -6.29 -5.60
N GLN A 154 15.65 -6.15 -6.91
CA GLN A 154 14.96 -6.99 -7.88
C GLN A 154 15.48 -8.42 -7.86
N GLU A 155 14.64 -9.34 -8.30
CA GLU A 155 15.02 -10.72 -8.51
C GLU A 155 16.09 -10.83 -9.61
N PRO A 156 17.07 -11.74 -9.54
CA PRO A 156 18.01 -11.98 -10.63
C PRO A 156 17.34 -12.32 -11.96
N ARG A 157 17.91 -11.88 -13.10
CA ARG A 157 17.32 -12.02 -14.45
C ARG A 157 16.98 -13.46 -14.81
N ASN A 158 17.82 -14.43 -14.44
CA ASN A 158 17.57 -15.86 -14.69
C ASN A 158 16.31 -16.36 -13.98
N ARG A 159 16.08 -15.95 -12.72
CA ARG A 159 14.86 -16.28 -11.98
C ARG A 159 13.65 -15.51 -12.51
N GLN A 160 13.80 -14.26 -12.94
CA GLN A 160 12.72 -13.54 -13.63
C GLN A 160 12.28 -14.29 -14.91
N ALA A 161 13.22 -14.84 -15.69
CA ALA A 161 12.92 -15.64 -16.87
C ALA A 161 12.17 -16.93 -16.53
N VAL A 162 12.53 -17.59 -15.43
CA VAL A 162 11.78 -18.75 -14.91
C VAL A 162 10.36 -18.35 -14.51
N THR A 163 10.18 -17.22 -13.83
CA THR A 163 8.83 -16.73 -13.49
C THR A 163 7.99 -16.47 -14.74
N HIS A 164 8.56 -15.81 -15.75
CA HIS A 164 7.85 -15.56 -17.01
C HIS A 164 7.43 -16.89 -17.66
N TRP A 165 8.33 -17.88 -17.71
CA TRP A 165 8.03 -19.22 -18.22
C TRP A 165 6.89 -19.92 -17.44
N LEU A 166 6.84 -19.77 -16.11
CA LEU A 166 5.75 -20.29 -15.29
C LEU A 166 4.39 -19.64 -15.64
N ILE A 167 4.37 -18.33 -15.82
CA ILE A 167 3.15 -17.57 -16.18
C ILE A 167 2.68 -17.89 -17.60
N GLU A 168 3.59 -18.00 -18.57
CA GLU A 168 3.23 -18.37 -19.95
C GLU A 168 2.57 -19.76 -20.04
N ASN A 169 2.96 -20.67 -19.14
CA ASN A 169 2.47 -22.05 -19.08
C ASN A 169 1.46 -22.28 -17.94
N ILE A 170 0.81 -21.23 -17.45
CA ILE A 170 -0.07 -21.27 -16.27
C ILE A 170 -1.20 -22.29 -16.38
N GLU A 171 -1.72 -22.54 -17.58
CA GLU A 171 -2.76 -23.51 -17.84
C GLU A 171 -2.31 -24.96 -17.62
N LYS A 172 -1.02 -25.24 -17.83
CA LYS A 172 -0.43 -26.59 -17.70
C LYS A 172 0.11 -26.85 -16.30
N PHE A 173 0.69 -25.83 -15.66
CA PHE A 173 1.47 -26.02 -14.44
C PHE A 173 0.69 -25.92 -13.13
N GLY A 174 -0.60 -25.55 -13.15
CA GLY A 174 -1.39 -25.31 -11.94
C GLY A 174 -1.27 -26.36 -10.83
N SER A 175 -1.44 -27.65 -11.13
CA SER A 175 -1.34 -28.74 -10.14
C SER A 175 0.10 -29.11 -9.78
N SER A 176 1.04 -28.93 -10.71
CA SER A 176 2.45 -29.27 -10.51
C SER A 176 3.18 -28.21 -9.70
N LEU A 177 2.82 -26.93 -9.86
CA LEU A 177 3.38 -25.86 -9.06
C LEU A 177 2.88 -25.92 -7.60
N ALA A 178 1.63 -26.36 -7.38
CA ALA A 178 1.16 -26.66 -6.03
C ALA A 178 1.97 -27.80 -5.37
N ALA A 179 2.36 -28.82 -6.13
CA ALA A 179 3.27 -29.86 -5.65
C ALA A 179 4.67 -29.31 -5.36
N MET A 180 5.21 -28.44 -6.21
CA MET A 180 6.50 -27.78 -5.98
C MET A 180 6.47 -26.92 -4.71
N ASN A 181 5.42 -26.13 -4.50
CA ASN A 181 5.24 -25.37 -3.26
C ASN A 181 5.23 -26.28 -2.04
N HIS A 182 4.52 -27.42 -2.10
CA HIS A 182 4.51 -28.40 -1.01
C HIS A 182 5.91 -28.96 -0.73
N ILE A 183 6.66 -29.33 -1.77
CA ILE A 183 8.05 -29.79 -1.65
C ILE A 183 8.91 -28.75 -0.95
N ALA A 184 8.86 -27.49 -1.39
CA ALA A 184 9.65 -26.41 -0.82
C ALA A 184 9.24 -26.08 0.63
N MET A 185 7.94 -26.18 0.94
CA MET A 185 7.42 -26.03 2.30
C MET A 185 7.92 -27.13 3.24
N GLN A 186 7.94 -28.40 2.78
CA GLN A 186 8.39 -29.53 3.60
C GLN A 186 9.91 -29.59 3.79
N ALA A 187 10.68 -28.94 2.92
CA ALA A 187 12.13 -28.87 3.05
C ALA A 187 12.60 -27.95 4.20
N ASP A 188 11.78 -26.96 4.56
CA ASP A 188 12.00 -25.85 5.50
C ASP A 188 13.44 -25.72 6.03
N VAL A 189 13.71 -26.15 7.27
CA VAL A 189 15.02 -25.96 7.92
C VAL A 189 16.14 -26.79 7.29
N THR A 190 15.82 -27.93 6.68
CA THR A 190 16.84 -28.86 6.13
C THR A 190 17.27 -28.52 4.71
N LEU A 191 16.53 -27.62 4.03
CA LEU A 191 16.64 -27.34 2.60
C LEU A 191 16.58 -28.61 1.72
N ARG A 192 16.08 -29.73 2.24
CA ARG A 192 16.06 -31.02 1.58
C ARG A 192 14.68 -31.65 1.66
N TYR A 193 14.24 -32.27 0.57
CA TYR A 193 13.01 -33.05 0.52
C TYR A 193 13.25 -34.38 -0.17
N HIS A 194 12.85 -35.49 0.45
CA HIS A 194 12.90 -36.81 -0.16
C HIS A 194 11.65 -37.07 -1.00
N MET A 195 11.82 -37.25 -2.32
CA MET A 195 10.72 -37.41 -3.26
C MET A 195 10.09 -38.80 -3.18
N ASP A 196 8.76 -38.82 -3.03
CA ASP A 196 7.99 -40.04 -3.17
C ASP A 196 7.90 -40.51 -4.65
N LYS A 197 7.54 -41.79 -4.87
CA LYS A 197 7.35 -42.35 -6.21
C LYS A 197 6.26 -41.62 -7.03
N ARG A 198 5.35 -40.91 -6.36
CA ARG A 198 4.19 -40.24 -7.00
C ARG A 198 4.59 -38.95 -7.71
N TYR A 199 5.54 -38.18 -7.17
CA TYR A 199 6.05 -36.99 -7.84
C TYR A 199 6.85 -37.29 -9.12
N ARG A 200 7.51 -38.45 -9.18
CA ARG A 200 8.26 -38.89 -10.38
C ARG A 200 7.39 -39.10 -11.61
N LYS A 201 6.14 -39.54 -11.42
CA LYS A 201 5.20 -39.80 -12.52
C LYS A 201 4.50 -38.54 -13.05
N LYS A 202 4.80 -37.35 -12.52
CA LYS A 202 4.16 -36.10 -12.93
C LYS A 202 5.04 -35.34 -13.93
N PRO A 203 4.78 -35.42 -15.25
CA PRO A 203 5.67 -34.87 -16.27
C PRO A 203 5.90 -33.36 -16.12
N TYR A 204 4.84 -32.60 -15.84
CA TYR A 204 4.96 -31.15 -15.65
C TYR A 204 5.71 -30.76 -14.38
N LEU A 205 5.68 -31.57 -13.32
CA LEU A 205 6.51 -31.33 -12.15
C LEU A 205 7.98 -31.56 -12.47
N GLN A 206 8.30 -32.61 -13.23
CA GLN A 206 9.68 -32.85 -13.68
C GLN A 206 10.20 -31.71 -14.56
N GLN A 207 9.37 -31.15 -15.44
CA GLN A 207 9.74 -29.96 -16.22
C GLN A 207 10.08 -28.76 -15.32
N ILE A 208 9.28 -28.50 -14.28
CA ILE A 208 9.56 -27.41 -13.31
C ILE A 208 10.86 -27.68 -12.54
N LEU A 209 11.07 -28.90 -12.06
CA LEU A 209 12.29 -29.29 -11.33
C LEU A 209 13.53 -29.11 -12.20
N ASN A 210 13.51 -29.60 -13.44
CA ASN A 210 14.61 -29.45 -14.39
C ASN A 210 14.89 -27.96 -14.65
N LYS A 211 13.84 -27.15 -14.83
CA LYS A 211 14.02 -25.71 -15.07
C LYS A 211 14.61 -24.98 -13.86
N PHE A 212 14.23 -25.39 -12.64
CA PHE A 212 14.77 -24.82 -11.41
C PHE A 212 16.22 -25.26 -11.18
N GLU A 213 16.57 -26.49 -11.55
CA GLU A 213 17.95 -27.00 -11.51
C GLU A 213 18.86 -26.28 -12.51
N GLU A 214 18.41 -26.06 -13.73
CA GLU A 214 19.13 -25.32 -14.80
C GLU A 214 19.58 -23.93 -14.33
N VAL A 215 18.75 -23.23 -13.55
CA VAL A 215 19.07 -21.89 -13.04
C VAL A 215 19.69 -21.89 -11.63
N GLY A 216 19.97 -23.07 -11.08
CA GLY A 216 20.63 -23.24 -9.78
C GLY A 216 19.76 -22.92 -8.56
N ILE A 217 18.43 -23.01 -8.66
CA ILE A 217 17.52 -22.88 -7.50
C ILE A 217 17.65 -24.11 -6.59
N LEU A 218 17.73 -25.29 -7.19
CA LEU A 218 17.80 -26.58 -6.49
C LEU A 218 18.69 -27.55 -7.26
N ARG A 219 18.97 -28.71 -6.65
CA ARG A 219 19.53 -29.88 -7.32
C ARG A 219 18.68 -31.11 -7.03
N VAL A 220 18.60 -32.02 -7.98
CA VAL A 220 17.94 -33.31 -7.83
C VAL A 220 19.01 -34.41 -7.76
N SER A 221 19.11 -35.10 -6.61
CA SER A 221 20.10 -36.17 -6.40
C SER A 221 19.52 -37.27 -5.53
N ASN A 222 19.73 -38.54 -5.91
CA ASN A 222 19.35 -39.71 -5.11
C ASN A 222 17.93 -39.65 -4.54
N ASN A 223 16.94 -39.39 -5.41
CA ASN A 223 15.53 -39.20 -5.05
C ASN A 223 15.27 -38.05 -4.06
N SER A 224 16.19 -37.10 -3.93
CA SER A 224 16.04 -35.95 -3.04
C SER A 224 16.19 -34.67 -3.82
N ILE A 225 15.42 -33.66 -3.43
CA ILE A 225 15.55 -32.28 -3.89
C ILE A 225 16.30 -31.53 -2.80
N VAL A 226 17.35 -30.81 -3.18
CA VAL A 226 18.13 -29.97 -2.27
C VAL A 226 18.11 -28.54 -2.79
N PHE A 227 17.54 -27.61 -2.04
CA PHE A 227 17.56 -26.18 -2.34
C PHE A 227 18.95 -25.61 -2.04
N LYS A 228 19.40 -24.67 -2.88
CA LYS A 228 20.72 -24.04 -2.72
C LYS A 228 20.85 -23.30 -1.38
N ASP A 229 19.81 -22.55 -1.03
CA ASP A 229 19.72 -21.69 0.15
C ASP A 229 18.24 -21.41 0.45
N GLU A 230 17.98 -20.71 1.56
CA GLU A 230 16.63 -20.35 1.99
C GLU A 230 15.93 -19.42 0.99
N GLU A 231 16.66 -18.53 0.29
CA GLU A 231 16.09 -17.64 -0.71
C GLU A 231 15.55 -18.43 -1.92
N CYS A 232 16.31 -19.41 -2.39
CA CYS A 232 15.88 -20.35 -3.43
C CYS A 232 14.68 -21.21 -3.00
N ARG A 233 14.68 -21.68 -1.75
CA ARG A 233 13.55 -22.44 -1.19
C ARG A 233 12.30 -21.57 -1.11
N PHE A 234 12.42 -20.35 -0.58
CA PHE A 234 11.33 -19.37 -0.51
C PHE A 234 10.76 -19.06 -1.89
N TYR A 235 11.63 -18.79 -2.87
CA TYR A 235 11.24 -18.58 -4.27
C TYR A 235 10.40 -19.77 -4.77
N ALA A 236 10.87 -21.00 -4.57
CA ALA A 236 10.18 -22.23 -4.98
C ALA A 236 8.90 -22.53 -4.17
N ASN A 237 8.77 -22.01 -2.96
CA ASN A 237 7.57 -22.12 -2.11
C ASN A 237 6.45 -21.14 -2.52
N GLY A 238 6.71 -20.28 -3.50
CA GLY A 238 5.74 -19.33 -4.04
C GLY A 238 6.18 -17.87 -4.00
N GLY A 239 7.33 -17.57 -3.39
CA GLY A 239 7.91 -16.22 -3.37
C GLY A 239 8.19 -15.65 -4.76
N TRP A 240 8.29 -16.51 -5.78
CA TRP A 240 8.45 -16.07 -7.16
C TRP A 240 7.36 -15.06 -7.63
N LEU A 241 6.12 -15.18 -7.12
CA LEU A 241 5.02 -14.30 -7.56
C LEU A 241 5.13 -12.88 -7.00
N GLU A 242 5.44 -12.74 -5.70
CA GLU A 242 5.72 -11.42 -5.11
C GLU A 242 6.96 -10.78 -5.75
N ASN A 243 7.99 -11.59 -6.04
CA ASN A 243 9.24 -11.14 -6.65
C ASN A 243 9.00 -10.59 -8.05
N HIS A 244 8.07 -11.21 -8.79
CA HIS A 244 7.65 -10.75 -10.11
C HIS A 244 6.87 -9.44 -10.06
N VAL A 245 5.85 -9.35 -9.20
CA VAL A 245 5.05 -8.12 -9.02
C VAL A 245 5.95 -6.96 -8.60
N PHE A 246 6.83 -7.18 -7.62
CA PHE A 246 7.83 -6.22 -7.20
C PHE A 246 8.74 -5.80 -8.36
N SER A 247 9.27 -6.76 -9.14
CA SER A 247 10.19 -6.46 -10.24
C SER A 247 9.53 -5.63 -11.33
N LEU A 248 8.26 -5.91 -11.68
CA LEU A 248 7.49 -5.11 -12.63
C LEU A 248 7.26 -3.68 -12.14
N LEU A 249 6.88 -3.51 -10.87
CA LEU A 249 6.70 -2.18 -10.26
C LEU A 249 8.02 -1.42 -10.17
N PHE A 250 9.12 -2.10 -9.85
CA PHE A 250 10.45 -1.50 -9.80
C PHE A 250 10.85 -0.97 -11.19
N GLN A 251 10.65 -1.75 -12.26
CA GLN A 251 10.91 -1.31 -13.63
C GLN A 251 10.02 -0.12 -14.01
N MET A 252 8.74 -0.17 -13.60
CA MET A 252 7.75 0.87 -13.89
C MET A 252 8.17 2.25 -13.38
N ARG A 253 8.93 2.33 -12.26
CA ARG A 253 9.45 3.59 -11.69
C ARG A 253 10.23 4.43 -12.71
N SER A 254 10.91 3.80 -13.66
CA SER A 254 11.66 4.51 -14.71
C SER A 254 10.76 5.29 -15.66
N SER A 255 9.50 4.87 -15.80
CA SER A 255 8.48 5.49 -16.68
C SER A 255 7.36 6.22 -15.92
N ARG A 256 7.33 6.10 -14.58
CA ARG A 256 6.25 6.58 -13.70
C ARG A 256 6.86 7.22 -12.47
N ASP A 257 7.10 8.53 -12.56
CA ASP A 257 7.68 9.33 -11.49
C ASP A 257 6.79 9.45 -10.25
N VAL A 258 5.49 9.15 -10.41
CA VAL A 258 4.47 9.09 -9.36
C VAL A 258 4.79 8.06 -8.29
N ILE A 259 5.56 7.01 -8.59
CA ILE A 259 5.99 5.98 -7.63
C ILE A 259 7.19 6.51 -6.84
N SER A 260 6.96 6.90 -5.59
CA SER A 260 7.97 7.50 -4.72
C SER A 260 8.72 6.50 -3.85
N ASP A 261 8.13 5.32 -3.60
CA ASP A 261 8.69 4.30 -2.71
C ASP A 261 8.08 2.91 -2.99
N LEU A 262 8.86 1.85 -2.74
CA LEU A 262 8.50 0.47 -3.10
C LEU A 262 9.30 -0.54 -2.24
N SER A 263 8.63 -1.55 -1.70
CA SER A 263 9.27 -2.66 -0.99
C SER A 263 8.48 -3.97 -1.15
N ARG A 264 9.15 -5.12 -0.93
CA ARG A 264 8.52 -6.44 -0.76
C ARG A 264 8.80 -7.01 0.63
N GLY A 265 7.85 -7.77 1.19
CA GLY A 265 7.98 -8.38 2.52
C GLY A 265 8.17 -7.35 3.64
N MET A 266 7.45 -6.22 3.57
CA MET A 266 7.53 -5.18 4.61
C MET A 266 6.64 -5.55 5.79
N GLU A 267 7.18 -5.42 7.01
CA GLU A 267 6.40 -5.64 8.23
C GLU A 267 5.98 -4.31 8.86
N ILE A 268 4.67 -4.16 9.11
CA ILE A 268 4.06 -2.98 9.72
C ILE A 268 3.34 -3.38 11.00
N VAL A 269 3.50 -2.57 12.05
CA VAL A 269 2.76 -2.71 13.31
C VAL A 269 2.03 -1.41 13.63
N ARG A 270 0.85 -1.50 14.24
CA ARG A 270 0.22 -0.31 14.83
C ARG A 270 1.08 0.18 16.00
N ALA A 271 1.20 1.49 16.19
CA ALA A 271 2.08 2.10 17.20
C ALA A 271 1.84 1.58 18.64
N LYS A 272 0.59 1.20 18.95
CA LYS A 272 0.19 0.60 20.24
C LYS A 272 -0.16 -0.90 20.14
N GLY A 273 0.10 -1.52 18.99
CA GLY A 273 -0.23 -2.91 18.72
C GLY A 273 0.97 -3.84 18.86
N ARG A 274 0.69 -5.14 19.03
CA ARG A 274 1.69 -6.22 18.96
C ARG A 274 1.58 -7.06 17.69
N VAL A 275 0.49 -6.88 16.94
CA VAL A 275 0.19 -7.65 15.73
C VAL A 275 1.04 -7.13 14.58
N LYS A 276 2.01 -7.94 14.18
CA LYS A 276 2.83 -7.71 12.98
C LYS A 276 2.00 -8.06 11.74
N ASN A 277 2.04 -7.18 10.75
CA ASN A 277 1.41 -7.41 9.46
C ASN A 277 2.49 -7.36 8.39
N GLU A 278 2.80 -8.51 7.80
CA GLU A 278 3.63 -8.59 6.62
C GLU A 278 2.80 -8.27 5.38
N ILE A 279 3.36 -7.46 4.50
CA ILE A 279 2.78 -7.08 3.21
C ILE A 279 3.72 -7.57 2.11
N ASP A 280 3.22 -8.45 1.24
CA ASP A 280 4.02 -9.09 0.19
C ASP A 280 4.67 -8.04 -0.72
N VAL A 281 3.90 -7.07 -1.25
CA VAL A 281 4.42 -5.89 -1.96
C VAL A 281 3.67 -4.63 -1.56
N ILE A 282 4.41 -3.56 -1.25
CA ILE A 282 3.88 -2.26 -0.85
C ILE A 282 4.49 -1.14 -1.69
N VAL A 283 3.63 -0.25 -2.19
CA VAL A 283 4.03 0.86 -3.07
C VAL A 283 3.44 2.16 -2.58
N MET A 284 4.23 3.22 -2.63
CA MET A 284 3.76 4.58 -2.49
C MET A 284 3.71 5.22 -3.87
N ALA A 285 2.52 5.59 -4.33
CA ALA A 285 2.33 6.27 -5.61
C ALA A 285 1.27 7.37 -5.50
N ASN A 286 1.53 8.56 -6.06
CA ASN A 286 0.65 9.73 -5.96
C ASN A 286 0.21 10.03 -4.50
N ASN A 287 1.13 9.87 -3.54
CA ASN A 287 0.85 9.98 -2.09
C ASN A 287 -0.31 9.08 -1.60
N LYS A 288 -0.52 7.92 -2.23
CA LYS A 288 -1.47 6.88 -1.79
C LYS A 288 -0.79 5.53 -1.62
N LEU A 289 -1.13 4.86 -0.53
CA LEU A 289 -0.56 3.57 -0.20
C LEU A 289 -1.25 2.47 -1.01
N HIS A 290 -0.45 1.68 -1.71
CA HIS A 290 -0.93 0.55 -2.49
C HIS A 290 -0.37 -0.72 -1.85
N LEU A 291 -1.26 -1.59 -1.39
CA LEU A 291 -0.97 -2.86 -0.76
C LEU A 291 -1.25 -3.98 -1.75
N ILE A 292 -0.34 -4.93 -1.91
CA ILE A 292 -0.53 -6.07 -2.83
C ILE A 292 -0.22 -7.36 -2.09
N GLU A 293 -1.18 -8.27 -2.10
CA GLU A 293 -1.04 -9.63 -1.59
C GLU A 293 -0.90 -10.60 -2.78
N CYS A 294 0.06 -11.51 -2.72
CA CYS A 294 0.33 -12.52 -3.73
C CYS A 294 -0.01 -13.92 -3.20
N LYS A 295 -0.74 -14.70 -4.00
CA LYS A 295 -1.14 -16.07 -3.65
C LYS A 295 -0.86 -17.05 -4.78
N THR A 296 -0.07 -18.08 -4.47
CA THR A 296 0.23 -19.18 -5.41
C THR A 296 -0.55 -20.46 -5.11
N ARG A 297 -1.13 -20.56 -3.90
CA ARG A 297 -1.87 -21.74 -3.42
C ARG A 297 -3.30 -21.78 -3.96
N LYS A 298 -3.88 -22.99 -4.05
CA LYS A 298 -5.28 -23.19 -4.42
C LYS A 298 -6.22 -22.68 -3.34
N PHE A 299 -7.27 -22.00 -3.78
CA PHE A 299 -8.44 -21.68 -2.97
C PHE A 299 -9.40 -22.87 -3.02
N THR A 300 -9.17 -23.88 -2.18
CA THR A 300 -9.99 -25.10 -2.17
C THR A 300 -11.31 -24.85 -1.44
N ASN A 301 -12.36 -24.51 -2.19
CA ASN A 301 -13.70 -25.12 -2.17
C ASN A 301 -14.64 -24.26 -3.02
N ARG A 302 -15.15 -24.83 -4.12
CA ARG A 302 -15.98 -24.10 -5.11
C ARG A 302 -17.33 -23.62 -4.54
N ASN A 303 -17.77 -24.17 -3.40
CA ASN A 303 -19.07 -23.93 -2.80
C ASN A 303 -19.01 -23.39 -1.36
N ASP A 304 -17.83 -23.00 -0.88
CA ASP A 304 -17.69 -22.46 0.49
C ASP A 304 -17.35 -20.97 0.43
N ALA A 305 -18.05 -20.16 1.22
CA ALA A 305 -17.78 -18.74 1.36
C ALA A 305 -16.42 -18.48 2.04
N ASN A 306 -15.91 -19.44 2.82
CA ASN A 306 -14.67 -19.37 3.57
C ASN A 306 -13.46 -19.94 2.81
N THR A 307 -13.24 -19.47 1.58
CA THR A 307 -12.00 -19.80 0.86
C THR A 307 -10.81 -19.00 1.41
N PRO A 308 -9.57 -19.49 1.26
CA PRO A 308 -8.38 -18.69 1.58
C PRO A 308 -8.30 -17.38 0.76
N GLY A 309 -9.05 -17.27 -0.34
CA GLY A 309 -9.16 -16.07 -1.16
C GLY A 309 -10.02 -15.03 -0.47
N SER A 310 -11.17 -15.45 0.06
CA SER A 310 -12.03 -14.61 0.91
C SER A 310 -11.26 -14.10 2.12
N ALA A 311 -10.48 -14.95 2.79
CA ALA A 311 -9.65 -14.55 3.92
C ALA A 311 -8.58 -13.50 3.53
N ALA A 312 -7.92 -13.68 2.38
CA ALA A 312 -6.97 -12.70 1.86
C ALA A 312 -7.65 -11.35 1.54
N ILE A 313 -8.85 -11.39 0.96
CA ILE A 313 -9.65 -10.19 0.67
C ILE A 313 -10.03 -9.43 1.94
N TYR A 314 -10.55 -10.09 2.98
CA TYR A 314 -10.86 -9.43 4.26
C TYR A 314 -9.62 -8.88 4.98
N ARG A 315 -8.51 -9.63 4.93
CA ARG A 315 -7.23 -9.16 5.46
C ARG A 315 -6.79 -7.89 4.74
N LEU A 316 -6.79 -7.89 3.41
CA LEU A 316 -6.45 -6.73 2.59
C LEU A 316 -7.33 -5.51 2.91
N ASP A 317 -8.64 -5.69 3.04
CA ASP A 317 -9.55 -4.60 3.37
C ASP A 317 -9.24 -4.00 4.75
N THR A 318 -8.98 -4.87 5.74
CA THR A 318 -8.58 -4.44 7.09
C THR A 318 -7.26 -3.67 7.06
N LEU A 319 -6.26 -4.16 6.32
CA LEU A 319 -4.96 -3.50 6.19
C LEU A 319 -5.06 -2.15 5.46
N LYS A 320 -5.86 -2.10 4.40
CA LYS A 320 -6.17 -0.87 3.65
C LYS A 320 -6.82 0.18 4.54
N ASP A 321 -7.86 -0.16 5.31
CA ASP A 321 -8.48 0.79 6.25
C ASP A 321 -7.50 1.22 7.37
N SER A 322 -6.67 0.29 7.84
CA SER A 322 -5.74 0.52 8.95
C SER A 322 -4.57 1.42 8.59
N PHE A 323 -3.97 1.23 7.41
CA PHE A 323 -2.69 1.83 7.03
C PHE A 323 -2.79 2.75 5.81
N GLY A 324 -3.81 2.52 4.97
CA GLY A 324 -4.07 3.28 3.76
C GLY A 324 -5.03 4.46 3.96
N GLY A 325 -5.87 4.41 5.00
CA GLY A 325 -6.94 5.38 5.22
C GLY A 325 -7.95 5.39 4.07
N ASN A 326 -8.49 6.56 3.77
CA ASN A 326 -9.54 6.75 2.76
C ASN A 326 -9.04 6.72 1.30
N SER A 327 -7.73 6.79 1.07
CA SER A 327 -7.09 6.82 -0.25
C SER A 327 -6.26 5.58 -0.56
N GLY A 328 -6.06 4.70 0.42
CA GLY A 328 -5.32 3.47 0.24
C GLY A 328 -6.00 2.53 -0.75
N LYS A 329 -5.20 1.79 -1.50
CA LYS A 329 -5.65 0.77 -2.43
C LYS A 329 -5.09 -0.59 -2.06
N ALA A 330 -5.82 -1.63 -2.41
CA ALA A 330 -5.39 -3.00 -2.22
C ALA A 330 -5.60 -3.83 -3.49
N MET A 331 -4.68 -4.76 -3.75
CA MET A 331 -4.74 -5.69 -4.86
C MET A 331 -4.46 -7.12 -4.38
N LEU A 332 -5.25 -8.07 -4.87
CA LEU A 332 -4.96 -9.49 -4.76
C LEU A 332 -4.43 -10.01 -6.10
N VAL A 333 -3.23 -10.57 -6.09
CA VAL A 333 -2.60 -11.24 -7.23
C VAL A 333 -2.63 -12.74 -6.96
N SER A 334 -3.24 -13.51 -7.86
CA SER A 334 -3.39 -14.96 -7.66
C SER A 334 -2.95 -15.76 -8.87
N TYR A 335 -2.09 -16.75 -8.66
CA TYR A 335 -1.75 -17.72 -9.69
C TYR A 335 -2.92 -18.65 -10.06
N GLN A 336 -3.84 -18.86 -9.13
CA GLN A 336 -5.01 -19.72 -9.33
C GLN A 336 -6.24 -18.87 -9.69
N LYS A 337 -7.23 -19.49 -10.34
CA LYS A 337 -8.52 -18.83 -10.60
C LYS A 337 -9.21 -18.49 -9.27
N LEU A 338 -9.77 -17.28 -9.19
CA LEU A 338 -10.67 -16.90 -8.11
C LEU A 338 -12.08 -17.45 -8.37
N SER A 339 -12.84 -17.70 -7.31
CA SER A 339 -14.26 -18.03 -7.44
C SER A 339 -15.06 -16.75 -7.72
N ARG A 340 -16.21 -16.86 -8.39
CA ARG A 340 -17.12 -15.71 -8.62
C ARG A 340 -17.49 -14.99 -7.33
N TYR A 341 -17.66 -15.73 -6.23
CA TYR A 341 -17.92 -15.15 -4.91
C TYR A 341 -16.77 -14.29 -4.41
N THR A 342 -15.52 -14.78 -4.57
CA THR A 342 -14.32 -14.03 -4.17
C THR A 342 -14.14 -12.77 -5.04
N GLU A 343 -14.39 -12.89 -6.34
CA GLU A 343 -14.34 -11.75 -7.28
C GLU A 343 -15.39 -10.69 -6.94
N GLN A 344 -16.64 -11.11 -6.69
CA GLN A 344 -17.70 -10.20 -6.28
C GLN A 344 -17.37 -9.53 -4.95
N ARG A 345 -16.89 -10.29 -3.96
CA ARG A 345 -16.48 -9.74 -2.67
C ARG A 345 -15.35 -8.72 -2.81
N ALA A 346 -14.35 -9.03 -3.63
CA ALA A 346 -13.25 -8.12 -3.91
C ALA A 346 -13.77 -6.82 -4.52
N LYS A 347 -14.69 -6.91 -5.49
CA LYS A 347 -15.36 -5.75 -6.09
C LYS A 347 -16.13 -4.92 -5.06
N ASP A 348 -16.92 -5.55 -4.20
CA ASP A 348 -17.71 -4.87 -3.16
C ASP A 348 -16.83 -4.10 -2.16
N LEU A 349 -15.61 -4.61 -1.89
CA LEU A 349 -14.64 -3.98 -1.00
C LEU A 349 -13.63 -3.07 -1.73
N GLY A 350 -13.75 -2.89 -3.04
CA GLY A 350 -12.81 -2.09 -3.84
C GLY A 350 -11.39 -2.65 -3.85
N ILE A 351 -11.25 -3.99 -3.84
CA ILE A 351 -9.97 -4.68 -3.95
C ILE A 351 -9.78 -5.13 -5.39
N TYR A 352 -8.69 -4.68 -6.01
CA TYR A 352 -8.37 -5.03 -7.39
C TYR A 352 -7.89 -6.49 -7.45
N CYS A 353 -8.36 -7.27 -8.41
CA CYS A 353 -7.92 -8.66 -8.60
C CYS A 353 -7.22 -8.83 -9.95
N CYS A 354 -6.07 -9.52 -9.94
CA CYS A 354 -5.45 -10.08 -11.14
C CYS A 354 -5.18 -11.57 -10.87
N SER A 355 -5.82 -12.45 -11.64
CA SER A 355 -5.73 -13.89 -11.38
C SER A 355 -5.54 -14.74 -12.63
N TYR A 356 -4.86 -15.87 -12.45
CA TYR A 356 -4.68 -16.90 -13.47
C TYR A 356 -4.15 -16.30 -14.79
N SER A 357 -4.85 -16.49 -15.91
CA SER A 357 -4.44 -16.03 -17.24
C SER A 357 -4.25 -14.52 -17.35
N GLN A 358 -4.84 -13.73 -16.45
CA GLN A 358 -4.60 -12.28 -16.37
C GLN A 358 -3.15 -11.94 -16.00
N LEU A 359 -2.42 -12.86 -15.35
CA LEU A 359 -1.00 -12.69 -15.01
C LEU A 359 -0.12 -12.53 -16.26
N LYS A 360 -0.55 -13.02 -17.43
CA LYS A 360 0.14 -12.78 -18.71
C LYS A 360 0.14 -11.29 -19.08
N GLN A 361 -0.78 -10.50 -18.52
CA GLN A 361 -0.92 -9.05 -18.69
C GLN A 361 -0.70 -8.31 -17.36
N MET A 362 0.12 -8.88 -16.46
CA MET A 362 0.31 -8.33 -15.11
C MET A 362 0.80 -6.88 -15.15
N LYS A 363 1.64 -6.52 -16.13
CA LYS A 363 2.16 -5.17 -16.30
C LYS A 363 1.03 -4.15 -16.53
N GLU A 364 0.10 -4.46 -17.43
CA GLU A 364 -1.05 -3.63 -17.77
C GLU A 364 -2.00 -3.48 -16.57
N HIS A 365 -2.22 -4.56 -15.83
CA HIS A 365 -3.00 -4.54 -14.60
C HIS A 365 -2.35 -3.65 -13.52
N LEU A 366 -1.03 -3.70 -13.36
CA LEU A 366 -0.30 -2.83 -12.43
C LEU A 366 -0.39 -1.36 -12.85
N TYR A 367 -0.30 -1.03 -14.14
CA TYR A 367 -0.50 0.35 -14.61
C TYR A 367 -1.87 0.87 -14.21
N ARG A 368 -2.93 0.10 -14.51
CA ARG A 368 -4.30 0.46 -14.13
C ARG A 368 -4.44 0.62 -12.62
N PHE A 369 -3.85 -0.28 -11.83
CA PHE A 369 -3.94 -0.24 -10.37
C PHE A 369 -3.24 0.99 -9.77
N ILE A 370 -2.04 1.33 -10.25
CA ILE A 370 -1.28 2.49 -9.77
C ILE A 370 -1.95 3.81 -10.20
N ASP A 371 -2.41 3.89 -11.44
CA ASP A 371 -2.93 5.13 -12.02
C ASP A 371 -4.44 5.32 -11.79
N SER A 372 -5.19 4.32 -11.31
CA SER A 372 -6.65 4.49 -11.16
C SER A 372 -6.98 5.64 -10.21
N THR A 373 -7.97 6.43 -10.57
CA THR A 373 -8.58 7.42 -9.67
C THR A 373 -9.75 6.82 -8.89
N PHE A 374 -10.22 5.64 -9.29
CA PHE A 374 -11.34 4.90 -8.69
C PHE A 374 -10.91 3.52 -8.20
#